data_AF-A0A2S9KE90-F1
#
_entry.id   AF-A0A2S9KE90-F1
#
_cell.length_a   1.000
_cell.length_b   1.000
_cell.length_c   1.000
_cell.angle_alpha   90.00
_cell.angle_beta   90.00
_cell.angle_gamma   90.00
#
_symmetry.space_group_name_H-M   'P 1'
#
loop_
_entity.id
_entity.type
_entity.pdbx_description
1 polymer ?
#
loop_
_entity_poly.entity_id
_entity_poly.type
_entity_poly.pdbx_seq_one_letter_code
_entity_poly.pdbx_strand_id
1 'polypeptide(L)'
;MVNSTEARDAYVQAEVTTALSHQIRAIRQQRGWSQGELARRLGTTQAVVSRLENPDYGRLSLQTLFQLSKAFDTGLQVRFVSLVTMLKETYHPKHANRLVPAFEEEAQYVGFDDGTPSYHMVIDEPAQSLASNQSLKQISMEQPTFGAWLRIKSSDIGSSMHTTVHTFFAKS
;
A
#
# COMPACT_ATOMS: atom_id res chain seq x y z
N MET A 1 27.62 16.24 15.70
CA MET A 1 26.32 16.13 15.01
C MET A 1 25.97 14.65 14.93
N VAL A 2 24.78 14.27 15.36
CA VAL A 2 24.37 12.86 15.50
C VAL A 2 24.05 12.30 14.11
N ASN A 3 25.09 11.83 13.42
CA ASN A 3 24.98 11.09 12.16
C ASN A 3 25.39 9.62 12.35
N SER A 4 25.12 9.08 13.54
CA SER A 4 25.48 7.71 13.86
C SER A 4 24.46 6.74 13.26
N THR A 5 24.93 5.57 12.84
CA THR A 5 24.06 4.51 12.30
C THR A 5 23.03 4.09 13.33
N GLU A 6 23.44 4.02 14.60
CA GLU A 6 22.60 3.66 15.74
C GLU A 6 21.44 4.64 15.92
N ALA A 7 21.67 5.94 15.76
CA ALA A 7 20.61 6.94 15.85
C ALA A 7 19.60 6.82 14.71
N ARG A 8 20.06 6.50 13.48
CA ARG A 8 19.17 6.27 12.33
C ARG A 8 18.35 4.99 12.52
N ASP A 9 18.97 3.92 12.98
CA ASP A 9 18.30 2.64 13.21
C ASP A 9 17.26 2.75 14.32
N ALA A 10 17.59 3.41 15.43
CA ALA A 10 16.66 3.68 16.52
C ALA A 10 15.48 4.55 16.05
N TYR A 11 15.73 5.57 15.23
CA TYR A 11 14.68 6.41 14.65
C TYR A 11 13.74 5.58 13.76
N VAL A 12 14.29 4.79 12.84
CA VAL A 12 13.49 3.94 11.93
C VAL A 12 12.63 2.98 12.74
N GLN A 13 13.21 2.33 13.74
CA GLN A 13 12.48 1.39 14.58
C GLN A 13 11.34 2.08 15.35
N ALA A 14 11.64 3.18 16.04
CA ALA A 14 10.64 3.90 16.83
C ALA A 14 9.50 4.45 15.97
N GLU A 15 9.81 4.96 14.79
CA GLU A 15 8.82 5.51 13.86
C GLU A 15 7.89 4.42 13.33
N VAL A 16 8.46 3.29 12.87
CA VAL A 16 7.66 2.17 12.34
C VAL A 16 6.77 1.57 13.43
N THR A 17 7.30 1.32 14.64
CA THR A 17 6.50 0.75 15.72
C THR A 17 5.40 1.71 16.16
N THR A 18 5.70 3.01 16.28
CA THR A 18 4.71 4.02 16.66
C THR A 18 3.59 4.16 15.66
N ALA A 19 3.92 4.23 14.37
CA ALA A 19 2.92 4.31 13.30
C ALA A 19 1.98 3.11 13.32
N LEU A 20 2.53 1.89 13.39
CA LEU A 20 1.74 0.65 13.38
C LEU A 20 0.86 0.52 14.63
N SER A 21 1.39 0.78 15.82
CA SER A 21 0.62 0.72 17.07
C SER A 21 -0.57 1.68 17.07
N HIS A 22 -0.38 2.90 16.58
CA HIS A 22 -1.46 3.87 16.44
C HIS A 22 -2.47 3.47 15.37
N GLN A 23 -2.03 2.91 14.24
CA GLN A 23 -2.93 2.47 13.18
C GLN A 23 -3.80 1.29 13.63
N ILE A 24 -3.22 0.29 14.31
CA ILE A 24 -3.95 -0.85 14.89
C ILE A 24 -5.07 -0.35 15.82
N ARG A 25 -4.75 0.59 16.72
CA ARG A 25 -5.74 1.19 17.62
C ARG A 25 -6.81 1.96 16.87
N ALA A 26 -6.43 2.76 15.87
CA ALA A 26 -7.36 3.57 15.08
C ALA A 26 -8.37 2.70 14.32
N ILE A 27 -7.90 1.68 13.59
CA ILE A 27 -8.77 0.73 12.88
C ILE A 27 -9.69 -0.02 13.86
N ARG A 28 -9.15 -0.46 15.01
CA ARG A 28 -9.99 -1.11 16.04
C ARG A 28 -11.10 -0.19 16.53
N GLN A 29 -10.78 1.07 16.82
CA GLN A 29 -11.74 2.07 17.29
C GLN A 29 -12.77 2.43 16.21
N GLN A 30 -12.34 2.58 14.95
CA GLN A 30 -13.21 2.80 13.80
C GLN A 30 -14.31 1.74 13.70
N ARG A 31 -13.97 0.49 14.02
CA ARG A 31 -14.89 -0.66 14.00
C ARG A 31 -15.71 -0.82 15.27
N GLY A 32 -15.55 0.06 16.25
CA GLY A 32 -16.21 -0.03 17.55
C GLY A 32 -15.77 -1.22 18.40
N TRP A 33 -14.62 -1.83 18.11
CA TRP A 33 -14.16 -3.03 18.81
C TRP A 33 -13.45 -2.65 20.12
N SER A 34 -13.67 -3.44 21.18
CA SER A 34 -12.80 -3.40 22.37
C SER A 34 -11.47 -4.13 22.08
N GLN A 35 -10.45 -3.93 22.92
CA GLN A 35 -9.22 -4.71 22.80
C GLN A 35 -9.47 -6.21 22.95
N GLY A 36 -10.43 -6.61 23.79
CA GLY A 36 -10.85 -8.01 23.94
C GLY A 36 -11.50 -8.57 22.68
N GLU A 37 -12.26 -7.76 21.95
CA GLU A 37 -12.86 -8.16 20.67
C GLU A 37 -11.80 -8.40 19.60
N LEU A 38 -10.84 -7.48 19.46
CA LEU A 38 -9.71 -7.70 18.55
C LEU A 38 -8.90 -8.95 18.96
N ALA A 39 -8.72 -9.17 20.27
CA ALA A 39 -8.02 -10.36 20.76
C ALA A 39 -8.73 -11.66 20.35
N ARG A 40 -10.06 -11.71 20.44
CA ARG A 40 -10.86 -12.86 19.96
C ARG A 40 -10.65 -13.10 18.47
N ARG A 41 -10.69 -12.05 17.65
CA ARG A 41 -10.50 -12.14 16.19
C ARG A 41 -9.11 -12.64 15.80
N LEU A 42 -8.10 -12.27 16.59
CA LEU A 42 -6.71 -12.70 16.41
C LEU A 42 -6.40 -14.07 17.04
N GLY A 43 -7.34 -14.66 17.79
CA GLY A 43 -7.06 -15.88 18.57
C GLY A 43 -6.00 -15.68 19.66
N THR A 44 -5.96 -14.51 20.28
CA THR A 44 -4.97 -14.13 21.30
C THR A 44 -5.62 -13.51 22.54
N THR A 45 -4.82 -12.94 23.45
CA THR A 45 -5.31 -12.31 24.69
C THR A 45 -5.39 -10.78 24.57
N GLN A 46 -6.24 -10.16 25.39
CA GLN A 46 -6.33 -8.70 25.48
C GLN A 46 -4.98 -8.07 25.85
N ALA A 47 -4.19 -8.73 26.71
CA ALA A 47 -2.85 -8.26 27.09
C ALA A 47 -1.90 -8.21 25.88
N VAL A 48 -2.00 -9.15 24.94
CA VAL A 48 -1.23 -9.11 23.69
C VAL A 48 -1.69 -7.92 22.84
N VAL A 49 -3.00 -7.72 22.65
CA VAL A 49 -3.52 -6.56 21.90
C VAL A 49 -3.07 -5.24 22.53
N SER A 50 -3.11 -5.12 23.85
CA SER A 50 -2.62 -3.93 24.56
C SER A 50 -1.13 -3.65 24.28
N ARG A 51 -0.31 -4.68 24.10
CA ARG A 51 1.11 -4.53 23.71
C ARG A 51 1.25 -4.13 22.24
N LEU A 52 0.41 -4.67 21.35
CA LEU A 52 0.40 -4.30 19.93
C LEU A 52 0.04 -2.81 19.76
N GLU A 53 -0.81 -2.26 20.62
CA GLU A 53 -1.20 -0.85 20.63
C GLU A 53 -0.24 0.07 21.40
N ASN A 54 0.84 -0.46 21.97
CA ASN A 54 1.82 0.29 22.73
C ASN A 54 3.15 0.45 21.95
N PRO A 55 3.53 1.68 21.53
CA PRO A 55 4.73 1.92 20.75
C PRO A 55 6.03 1.53 21.47
N ASP A 56 6.06 1.59 22.80
CA ASP A 56 7.25 1.33 23.63
C ASP A 56 7.49 -0.18 23.85
N TYR A 57 6.47 -1.00 23.61
CA TYR A 57 6.48 -2.44 23.88
C TYR A 57 6.48 -3.31 22.62
N GLY A 58 6.06 -2.73 21.48
CA GLY A 58 5.69 -3.47 20.28
C GLY A 58 6.87 -4.05 19.51
N ARG A 59 7.10 -5.36 19.65
CA ARG A 59 7.76 -6.16 18.62
C ARG A 59 6.68 -6.74 17.69
N LEU A 60 6.52 -6.13 16.52
CA LEU A 60 5.63 -6.61 15.48
C LEU A 60 6.41 -7.50 14.51
N SER A 61 5.96 -8.74 14.34
CA SER A 61 6.48 -9.61 13.28
C SER A 61 5.63 -9.46 12.01
N LEU A 62 6.21 -9.76 10.85
CA LEU A 62 5.42 -9.84 9.60
C LEU A 62 4.23 -10.81 9.74
N GLN A 63 4.41 -11.92 10.45
CA GLN A 63 3.33 -12.86 10.72
C GLN A 63 2.19 -12.20 11.50
N THR A 64 2.51 -11.37 12.50
CA THR A 64 1.50 -10.61 13.25
C THR A 64 0.77 -9.62 12.35
N LEU A 65 1.48 -8.96 11.44
CA LEU A 65 0.86 -8.03 10.48
C LEU A 65 -0.09 -8.75 9.52
N PHE A 66 0.24 -9.96 9.05
CA PHE A 66 -0.68 -10.77 8.26
C PHE A 66 -1.92 -11.23 9.04
N GLN A 67 -1.77 -11.59 10.32
CA GLN A 67 -2.95 -11.92 11.15
C GLN A 67 -3.83 -10.69 11.37
N LEU A 68 -3.23 -9.52 11.58
CA LEU A 68 -3.96 -8.26 11.70
C LEU A 68 -4.68 -7.90 10.40
N SER A 69 -4.03 -8.01 9.24
CA SER A 69 -4.66 -7.70 7.96
C SER A 69 -5.84 -8.63 7.68
N LYS A 70 -5.74 -9.91 8.05
CA LYS A 70 -6.86 -10.86 7.98
C LYS A 70 -7.98 -10.51 8.97
N ALA A 71 -7.65 -10.23 10.23
CA ALA A 71 -8.65 -9.88 11.24
C ALA A 71 -9.36 -8.55 10.92
N PHE A 72 -8.62 -7.63 10.31
CA PHE A 72 -9.14 -6.38 9.79
C PHE A 72 -9.80 -6.53 8.42
N ASP A 73 -9.60 -7.61 7.68
CA ASP A 73 -10.12 -7.71 6.32
C ASP A 73 -9.65 -6.51 5.46
N THR A 74 -8.35 -6.24 5.49
CA THR A 74 -7.69 -5.12 4.80
C THR A 74 -6.43 -5.59 4.07
N GLY A 75 -5.99 -4.81 3.09
CA GLY A 75 -4.67 -5.00 2.46
C GLY A 75 -3.50 -4.70 3.42
N LEU A 76 -2.34 -5.31 3.16
CA LEU A 76 -1.07 -5.01 3.82
C LEU A 76 0.00 -4.70 2.77
N GLN A 77 0.58 -3.50 2.82
CA GLN A 77 1.68 -3.09 1.95
C GLN A 77 2.96 -2.88 2.77
N VAL A 78 4.03 -3.59 2.42
CA VAL A 78 5.36 -3.45 3.05
C VAL A 78 6.40 -3.20 1.97
N ARG A 79 7.15 -2.11 2.10
CA ARG A 79 8.22 -1.72 1.16
C ARG A 79 9.35 -1.01 1.90
N PHE A 80 10.57 -1.13 1.39
CA PHE A 80 11.69 -0.28 1.83
C PHE A 80 11.68 1.06 1.10
N VAL A 81 12.04 2.12 1.80
CA VAL A 81 12.11 3.49 1.28
C VAL A 81 13.39 4.18 1.73
N SER A 82 13.77 5.27 1.06
CA SER A 82 14.88 6.12 1.53
C SER A 82 14.50 6.86 2.83
N LEU A 83 15.48 7.15 3.69
CA LEU A 83 15.24 7.95 4.91
C LEU A 83 14.65 9.33 4.61
N VAL A 84 15.03 9.95 3.48
CA VAL A 84 14.46 11.23 3.05
C VAL A 84 12.98 11.08 2.74
N THR A 85 12.58 10.01 2.05
CA THR A 85 11.17 9.69 1.78
C THR A 85 10.41 9.47 3.08
N MET A 86 10.97 8.66 3.98
CA MET A 86 10.37 8.38 5.30
C MET A 86 10.11 9.67 6.08
N LEU A 87 11.10 10.56 6.21
CA LEU A 87 10.94 11.84 6.93
C LEU A 87 9.86 12.75 6.32
N LYS A 88 9.69 12.73 4.99
CA LYS A 88 8.65 13.52 4.30
C LYS A 88 7.25 12.96 4.53
N GLU A 89 7.10 11.63 4.50
CA GLU A 89 5.82 10.95 4.71
C GLU A 89 5.40 10.98 6.20
N THR A 90 6.36 10.80 7.13
CA THR A 90 6.19 10.83 8.59
C THR A 90 5.77 12.18 9.15
N TYR A 91 6.10 13.30 8.51
CA TYR A 91 5.68 14.62 9.02
C TYR A 91 4.15 14.83 8.91
N HIS A 92 3.43 13.95 8.21
CA HIS A 92 1.98 14.10 7.95
C HIS A 92 1.14 12.80 7.96
N PRO A 93 1.27 11.82 8.88
CA PRO A 93 0.22 10.84 9.07
C PRO A 93 -0.95 11.56 9.77
N LYS A 94 -1.74 12.31 8.99
CA LYS A 94 -3.03 12.84 9.41
C LYS A 94 -3.83 11.68 10.00
N HIS A 95 -4.59 11.94 11.07
CA HIS A 95 -5.43 10.93 11.71
C HIS A 95 -6.30 10.17 10.69
N ALA A 96 -6.76 10.85 9.64
CA ALA A 96 -7.51 10.26 8.53
C ALA A 96 -6.78 9.11 7.82
N ASN A 97 -5.45 9.16 7.68
CA ASN A 97 -4.65 8.12 7.01
C ASN A 97 -4.52 6.83 7.83
N ARG A 98 -4.97 6.85 9.10
CA ARG A 98 -4.93 5.67 9.98
C ARG A 98 -6.21 4.85 9.90
N LEU A 99 -7.28 5.44 9.39
CA LEU A 99 -8.53 4.73 9.15
C LEU A 99 -8.40 3.92 7.87
N VAL A 100 -8.83 2.67 7.92
CA VAL A 100 -8.76 1.76 6.78
C VAL A 100 -10.11 1.03 6.72
N PRO A 101 -10.92 1.27 5.67
CA PRO A 101 -12.17 0.55 5.48
C PRO A 101 -11.91 -0.95 5.39
N ALA A 102 -12.86 -1.76 5.87
CA ALA A 102 -12.83 -3.20 5.59
C ALA A 102 -13.14 -3.47 4.12
N PHE A 103 -12.73 -4.62 3.60
CA PHE A 103 -12.95 -4.99 2.20
C PHE A 103 -14.42 -4.87 1.79
N GLU A 104 -15.37 -5.29 2.64
CA GLU A 104 -16.81 -5.18 2.35
C GLU A 104 -17.26 -3.74 2.03
N GLU A 105 -16.65 -2.73 2.64
CA GLU A 105 -16.96 -1.32 2.37
C GLU A 105 -16.47 -0.86 0.99
N GLU A 106 -15.47 -1.56 0.43
CA GLU A 106 -14.86 -1.27 -0.87
C GLU A 106 -15.13 -2.35 -1.92
N ALA A 107 -15.91 -3.38 -1.58
CA ALA A 107 -16.13 -4.58 -2.41
C ALA A 107 -16.78 -4.26 -3.77
N GLN A 108 -17.52 -3.15 -3.86
CA GLN A 108 -18.08 -2.65 -5.12
C GLN A 108 -17.02 -2.12 -6.10
N TYR A 109 -15.82 -1.77 -5.61
CA TYR A 109 -14.71 -1.22 -6.40
C TYR A 109 -13.61 -2.25 -6.65
N VAL A 110 -13.57 -3.35 -5.89
CA VAL A 110 -12.49 -4.33 -5.91
C VAL A 110 -13.06 -5.74 -6.12
N GLY A 111 -12.73 -6.33 -7.27
CA GLY A 111 -13.05 -7.71 -7.60
C GLY A 111 -11.82 -8.62 -7.53
N PHE A 112 -12.06 -9.91 -7.39
CA PHE A 112 -11.05 -10.96 -7.52
C PHE A 112 -11.56 -12.03 -8.49
N ASP A 113 -11.53 -11.72 -9.78
CA ASP A 113 -11.95 -12.64 -10.84
C ASP A 113 -10.89 -13.73 -11.03
N ASP A 114 -11.26 -15.00 -10.81
CA ASP A 114 -10.35 -16.15 -10.90
C ASP A 114 -9.03 -15.99 -10.10
N GLY A 115 -9.09 -15.24 -8.98
CA GLY A 115 -7.93 -14.94 -8.13
C GLY A 115 -7.02 -13.81 -8.64
N THR A 116 -7.39 -13.14 -9.73
CA THR A 116 -6.71 -11.95 -10.24
C THR A 116 -7.42 -10.70 -9.71
N PRO A 117 -6.71 -9.78 -9.02
CA PRO A 117 -7.33 -8.56 -8.54
C PRO A 117 -7.71 -7.64 -9.70
N SER A 118 -8.96 -7.19 -9.72
CA SER A 118 -9.49 -6.18 -10.63
C SER A 118 -9.97 -4.97 -9.82
N TYR A 119 -9.60 -3.76 -10.26
CA TYR A 119 -10.10 -2.52 -9.67
C TYR A 119 -11.02 -1.82 -10.67
N HIS A 120 -12.27 -1.61 -10.28
CA HIS A 120 -13.27 -0.92 -11.07
C HIS A 120 -13.49 0.46 -10.43
N MET A 121 -12.94 1.52 -11.03
CA MET A 121 -13.36 2.88 -10.65
C MET A 121 -14.83 3.04 -11.05
N VAL A 122 -15.72 3.12 -10.07
CA VAL A 122 -17.03 3.74 -10.29
C VAL A 122 -16.74 5.23 -10.38
N ILE A 123 -16.82 5.77 -11.60
CA ILE A 123 -16.84 7.21 -11.76
C ILE A 123 -18.21 7.65 -11.25
N ASP A 124 -18.30 8.10 -10.00
CA ASP A 124 -19.40 8.96 -9.59
C ASP A 124 -19.20 10.30 -10.31
N GLU A 125 -19.58 10.38 -11.60
CA GLU A 125 -19.77 11.68 -12.24
C GLU A 125 -21.02 12.31 -11.63
N PRO A 126 -20.92 13.46 -10.94
CA PRO A 126 -22.11 14.27 -10.75
C PRO A 126 -22.51 14.76 -12.14
N ALA A 127 -23.67 14.30 -12.60
CA ALA A 127 -24.31 14.75 -13.82
C ALA A 127 -24.39 16.29 -13.87
N GLN A 128 -23.42 16.92 -14.53
CA GLN A 128 -23.56 18.25 -15.12
C GLN A 128 -23.26 18.14 -16.61
N SER A 129 -24.28 17.62 -17.30
CA SER A 129 -24.75 18.05 -18.61
C SER A 129 -23.83 18.95 -19.46
N LEU A 130 -23.46 18.38 -20.62
CA LEU A 130 -23.39 19.03 -21.94
C LEU A 130 -22.18 19.96 -22.18
N ALA A 131 -21.38 19.85 -23.23
CA ALA A 131 -21.55 19.15 -24.50
C ALA A 131 -20.18 19.02 -25.19
N SER A 132 -20.11 18.06 -26.12
CA SER A 132 -19.31 18.10 -27.35
C SER A 132 -17.80 18.29 -27.20
N ASN A 133 -17.05 17.20 -27.35
CA ASN A 133 -16.46 16.93 -28.66
C ASN A 133 -16.03 15.47 -28.79
N GLN A 134 -16.45 14.87 -29.91
CA GLN A 134 -16.03 13.57 -30.41
C GLN A 134 -14.51 13.43 -30.42
N SER A 135 -14.01 12.32 -29.87
CA SER A 135 -13.15 11.35 -30.57
C SER A 135 -12.18 10.68 -29.57
N LEU A 136 -12.35 9.36 -29.46
CA LEU A 136 -11.62 8.41 -28.63
C LEU A 136 -10.10 8.54 -28.74
N LYS A 137 -9.39 8.41 -27.61
CA LYS A 137 -8.28 7.44 -27.50
C LYS A 137 -8.26 6.80 -26.10
N GLN A 138 -8.76 5.58 -26.11
CA GLN A 138 -8.49 4.46 -25.22
C GLN A 138 -7.04 4.48 -24.71
N ILE A 139 -6.83 4.82 -23.43
CA ILE A 139 -5.58 4.58 -22.73
C ILE A 139 -5.87 3.48 -21.71
N SER A 140 -5.62 2.25 -22.14
CA SER A 140 -5.53 1.10 -21.25
C SER A 140 -4.25 1.26 -20.43
N MET A 141 -4.35 1.69 -19.18
CA MET A 141 -3.24 1.58 -18.23
C MET A 141 -3.22 0.15 -17.69
N GLU A 142 -2.46 -0.72 -18.33
CA GLU A 142 -2.10 -2.01 -17.73
C GLU A 142 -1.26 -1.73 -16.47
N GLN A 143 -1.84 -1.99 -15.29
CA GLN A 143 -1.06 -2.05 -14.06
C GLN A 143 -0.21 -3.33 -14.11
N PRO A 144 1.10 -3.27 -13.82
CA PRO A 144 1.94 -4.46 -13.87
C PRO A 144 1.49 -5.43 -12.78
N THR A 145 1.05 -6.62 -13.19
CA THR A 145 0.70 -7.71 -12.28
C THR A 145 1.94 -8.24 -11.57
N PHE A 146 1.80 -8.54 -10.27
CA PHE A 146 2.89 -8.89 -9.35
C PHE A 146 3.58 -10.25 -9.64
N GLY A 147 3.34 -10.89 -10.79
CA GLY A 147 3.89 -12.19 -11.17
C GLY A 147 4.85 -12.20 -12.38
N ALA A 148 5.04 -11.08 -13.08
CA ALA A 148 5.75 -11.06 -14.37
C ALA A 148 7.30 -11.16 -14.27
N TRP A 149 7.89 -11.00 -13.09
CA TRP A 149 9.36 -10.88 -12.93
C TRP A 149 10.14 -12.20 -12.78
N LEU A 150 9.47 -13.35 -12.78
CA LEU A 150 10.14 -14.64 -12.56
C LEU A 150 10.31 -15.52 -13.82
N ARG A 151 9.98 -15.04 -15.02
CA ARG A 151 10.01 -15.88 -16.24
C ARG A 151 10.74 -15.32 -17.45
N ILE A 152 11.62 -14.34 -17.29
CA ILE A 152 12.47 -13.88 -18.41
C ILE A 152 13.90 -13.68 -17.92
N LYS A 153 14.68 -14.76 -17.86
CA LYS A 153 16.13 -14.79 -18.13
C LYS A 153 16.61 -16.24 -18.26
N SER A 154 16.54 -16.81 -19.48
CA SER A 154 17.47 -17.87 -19.94
C SER A 154 17.23 -18.40 -21.37
N SER A 155 16.58 -17.68 -22.27
CA SER A 155 16.55 -18.07 -23.69
C SER A 155 16.13 -16.88 -24.54
N ASP A 156 17.10 -16.15 -25.05
CA ASP A 156 17.25 -15.94 -26.50
C ASP A 156 18.45 -15.04 -26.76
N ILE A 157 19.47 -15.69 -27.30
CA ILE A 157 20.69 -15.12 -27.84
C ILE A 157 20.43 -14.90 -29.33
N GLY A 158 20.80 -13.74 -29.86
CA GLY A 158 21.44 -13.70 -31.18
C GLY A 158 20.85 -12.80 -32.27
N SER A 159 21.79 -12.02 -32.84
CA SER A 159 21.85 -11.55 -34.24
C SER A 159 21.23 -10.20 -34.62
N SER A 160 22.10 -9.19 -34.62
CA SER A 160 22.35 -8.18 -35.66
C SER A 160 21.22 -7.81 -36.62
N MET A 161 20.83 -6.53 -36.65
CA MET A 161 20.91 -5.69 -37.85
C MET A 161 20.94 -4.20 -37.49
N HIS A 162 21.91 -3.50 -38.09
CA HIS A 162 22.01 -2.06 -38.24
C HIS A 162 20.72 -1.47 -38.82
N THR A 163 20.19 -0.39 -38.25
CA THR A 163 19.44 0.63 -39.02
C THR A 163 19.63 2.00 -38.37
N THR A 164 20.36 2.84 -39.08
CA THR A 164 20.51 4.28 -38.87
C THR A 164 19.17 4.97 -39.16
N VAL A 165 18.67 5.79 -38.23
CA VAL A 165 17.59 6.76 -38.51
C VAL A 165 18.14 8.18 -38.35
N HIS A 166 18.12 8.89 -39.47
CA HIS A 166 18.49 10.29 -39.63
C HIS A 166 17.57 11.21 -38.82
N THR A 167 18.17 12.16 -38.11
CA THR A 167 17.53 13.33 -37.53
C THR A 167 17.14 14.32 -38.64
N PHE A 168 15.87 14.69 -38.73
CA PHE A 168 15.40 15.82 -39.54
C PHE A 168 14.85 16.89 -38.59
N PHE A 169 15.61 17.96 -38.37
CA PHE A 169 15.15 19.17 -37.68
C PHE A 169 14.63 20.15 -38.73
N ALA A 170 13.36 20.51 -38.63
CA ALA A 170 12.78 21.61 -39.38
C ALA A 170 13.06 22.94 -38.65
N LYS A 171 13.50 23.94 -39.42
CA LYS A 171 13.73 25.33 -39.03
C LYS A 171 12.45 26.04 -38.61
N SER A 172 12.59 26.92 -37.62
CA SER A 172 12.12 28.31 -37.66
C SER A 172 12.94 29.11 -36.65
#